data_AF-A0A7X1H611-F1
#
_entry.id   AF-A0A7X1H611-F1
#
_cell.length_a   1.000
_cell.length_b   1.000
_cell.length_c   1.000
_cell.angle_alpha   90.00
_cell.angle_beta   90.00
_cell.angle_gamma   90.00
#
_symmetry.space_group_name_H-M   'P 1'
#
loop_
_entity.id
_entity.type
_entity.pdbx_description
1 polymer ?
#
loop_
_entity_poly.entity_id
_entity_poly.type
_entity_poly.pdbx_seq_one_letter_code
_entity_poly.pdbx_strand_id
1 'polypeptide(L)'
;MQEFENYPDILKDVFEANQYENIVDSNFLNAYIPQNFPIPRIDDPRKALAANDGIRRHPAYVKSSEINQIFNYIGFIKRFNNREYAKYLPLLFQELKRFIQVIEEIIYAPSISISEDIYVELDTGLQNFFDAYHSRSCDKDSWVEEIWKNQKLFLEQIDMFLKTLRINGQVFDLKSDPLHEAIVEFCKNYFHDIRKDPPGETDINFVANCCSKAAIDNKPKTIWSGDKHITRILKALYRHSNLTKEFPQIYLRSNYLPLYFTQIFPN
;
A
#
# COMPACT_ATOMS: atom_id res chain seq x y z
N MET A 1 7.90 9.19 28.52
CA MET A 1 6.83 8.73 27.61
C MET A 1 6.91 9.66 26.42
N GLN A 2 7.62 9.28 25.36
CA GLN A 2 7.81 10.14 24.18
C GLN A 2 6.45 10.39 23.55
N GLU A 3 6.11 11.66 23.34
CA GLU A 3 5.03 12.02 22.43
C GLU A 3 5.46 11.50 21.05
N PHE A 4 4.92 10.35 20.65
CA PHE A 4 5.15 9.86 19.30
C PHE A 4 4.58 10.89 18.32
N GLU A 5 5.39 11.28 17.34
CA GLU A 5 4.94 12.15 16.26
C GLU A 5 3.70 11.53 15.58
N ASN A 6 2.78 12.39 15.15
CA ASN A 6 1.57 11.95 14.48
C ASN A 6 1.89 11.53 13.04
N TYR A 7 1.19 10.51 12.53
CA TYR A 7 1.16 10.22 11.10
C TYR A 7 0.80 11.48 10.29
N PRO A 8 1.41 11.72 9.11
CA PRO A 8 2.42 10.88 8.44
C PRO A 8 3.87 11.09 8.88
N ASP A 9 4.18 12.15 9.63
CA ASP A 9 5.57 12.60 9.91
C ASP A 9 6.46 11.50 10.50
N ILE A 10 5.91 10.69 11.41
CA ILE A 10 6.60 9.56 12.07
C ILE A 10 7.13 8.48 11.10
N LEU A 11 6.62 8.41 9.87
CA LEU A 11 7.03 7.38 8.90
C LEU A 11 8.52 7.44 8.59
N LYS A 12 9.06 8.66 8.48
CA LYS A 12 10.47 8.88 8.18
C LYS A 12 11.35 8.27 9.27
N ASP A 13 11.13 8.69 10.51
CA ASP A 13 11.86 8.19 11.68
C ASP A 13 11.80 6.67 11.80
N VAL A 14 10.63 6.10 11.50
CA VAL A 14 10.42 4.65 11.59
C VAL A 14 11.20 3.89 10.51
N PHE A 15 11.26 4.40 9.28
CA PHE A 15 12.05 3.78 8.21
C PHE A 15 13.55 3.99 8.42
N GLU A 16 13.98 5.17 8.87
CA GLU A 16 15.38 5.48 9.16
C GLU A 16 15.92 4.70 10.38
N ALA A 17 15.10 4.49 11.41
CA ALA A 17 15.47 3.72 12.58
C ALA A 17 15.56 2.21 12.30
N ASN A 18 15.00 1.72 11.18
CA ASN A 18 15.07 0.31 10.83
C ASN A 18 16.46 -0.06 10.31
N GLN A 19 17.10 -1.03 10.94
CA GLN A 19 18.48 -1.42 10.64
C GLN A 19 18.65 -2.23 9.35
N TYR A 20 17.54 -2.66 8.75
CA TYR A 20 17.52 -3.47 7.54
C TYR A 20 16.87 -2.71 6.40
N GLU A 21 17.12 -3.14 5.16
CA GLU A 21 16.42 -2.58 4.02
C GLU A 21 14.90 -2.75 4.18
N ASN A 22 14.17 -1.64 4.02
CA ASN A 22 12.72 -1.61 4.09
C ASN A 22 12.14 -1.96 2.73
N ILE A 23 11.45 -3.09 2.64
CA ILE A 23 10.68 -3.46 1.46
C ILE A 23 9.20 -3.19 1.78
N VAL A 24 8.58 -2.29 1.03
CA VAL A 24 7.22 -1.83 1.31
C VAL A 24 6.23 -2.44 0.31
N ASP A 25 5.04 -2.80 0.78
CA ASP A 25 3.92 -3.21 -0.07
C ASP A 25 3.23 -2.00 -0.72
N SER A 26 2.27 -2.22 -1.64
CA SER A 26 1.56 -1.13 -2.34
C SER A 26 0.83 -0.14 -1.41
N ASN A 27 0.64 -0.48 -0.14
CA ASN A 27 -0.08 0.37 0.80
C ASN A 27 0.74 1.53 1.36
N PHE A 28 2.03 1.60 1.09
CA PHE A 28 2.89 2.69 1.56
C PHE A 28 2.52 4.07 1.00
N LEU A 29 1.88 4.10 -0.18
CA LEU A 29 1.41 5.33 -0.85
C LEU A 29 -0.04 5.69 -0.51
N ASN A 30 -0.67 4.94 0.41
CA ASN A 30 -2.02 5.21 0.82
C ASN A 30 -2.06 6.23 1.96
N ALA A 31 -2.74 7.35 1.74
CA ALA A 31 -2.91 8.37 2.77
C ALA A 31 -4.05 7.99 3.73
N TYR A 32 -3.71 7.84 5.02
CA TYR A 32 -4.66 7.54 6.10
C TYR A 32 -5.14 8.83 6.78
N ILE A 33 -6.35 8.79 7.36
CA ILE A 33 -6.86 9.89 8.19
C ILE A 33 -6.33 9.69 9.62
N PRO A 34 -5.60 10.68 10.20
CA PRO A 34 -5.14 10.59 11.58
C PRO A 34 -6.28 10.40 12.58
N GLN A 35 -6.03 9.70 13.70
CA GLN A 35 -7.09 9.37 14.67
C GLN A 35 -7.80 10.61 15.26
N ASN A 36 -7.05 11.70 15.45
CA ASN A 36 -7.52 12.96 16.02
C ASN A 36 -7.83 14.01 14.94
N PHE A 37 -7.99 13.59 13.68
CA PHE A 37 -8.24 14.52 12.58
C PHE A 37 -9.67 15.10 12.69
N PRO A 38 -9.87 16.41 12.50
CA PRO A 38 -11.14 17.10 12.81
C PRO A 38 -12.20 16.92 11.70
N ILE A 39 -12.45 15.67 11.31
CA ILE A 39 -13.52 15.28 10.39
C ILE A 39 -14.36 14.15 11.02
N PRO A 40 -15.67 14.10 10.76
CA PRO A 40 -16.50 13.01 11.25
C PRO A 40 -16.07 11.68 10.63
N ARG A 41 -16.10 10.61 11.43
CA ARG A 41 -15.92 9.25 10.87
C ARG A 41 -17.16 8.89 10.08
N ILE A 42 -16.95 8.45 8.84
CA ILE A 42 -18.03 7.98 7.97
C ILE A 42 -17.98 6.46 7.95
N ASP A 43 -19.05 5.82 8.39
CA ASP A 43 -19.22 4.38 8.18
C ASP A 43 -19.39 4.11 6.68
N ASP A 44 -18.65 3.14 6.15
CA ASP A 44 -18.72 2.78 4.74
C ASP A 44 -20.17 2.38 4.39
N PRO A 45 -20.90 3.16 3.56
CA PRO A 45 -22.29 2.86 3.23
C PRO A 45 -22.43 1.52 2.48
N ARG A 46 -21.35 0.99 1.87
CA ARG A 46 -21.31 -0.34 1.24
C ARG A 46 -21.39 -1.49 2.26
N LYS A 47 -21.08 -1.21 3.54
CA LYS A 47 -21.19 -2.18 4.65
C LYS A 47 -22.48 -2.02 5.43
N ALA A 48 -23.09 -0.84 5.42
CA ALA A 48 -24.27 -0.52 6.22
C ALA A 48 -25.60 -0.96 5.58
N LEU A 49 -25.63 -1.26 4.27
CA LEU A 49 -26.87 -1.55 3.55
C LEU A 49 -26.72 -2.78 2.64
N ALA A 50 -27.41 -3.86 3.00
CA ALA A 50 -27.88 -4.85 2.03
C ALA A 50 -29.02 -4.22 1.20
N ALA A 51 -28.70 -3.24 0.35
CA ALA A 51 -29.65 -2.65 -0.56
C ALA A 51 -29.69 -3.49 -1.84
N ASN A 52 -30.68 -4.38 -1.91
CA ASN A 52 -31.22 -4.88 -3.17
C ASN A 52 -31.76 -3.68 -3.96
N ASP A 53 -31.04 -3.24 -5.01
CA ASP A 53 -31.62 -2.85 -6.30
C ASP A 53 -30.55 -2.28 -7.24
N GLY A 54 -30.49 -2.85 -8.43
CA GLY A 54 -29.80 -2.29 -9.58
C GLY A 54 -28.29 -2.54 -9.62
N ILE A 55 -27.84 -3.20 -10.69
CA ILE A 55 -26.44 -3.42 -11.03
C ILE A 55 -25.76 -2.05 -11.21
N ARG A 56 -25.25 -1.47 -10.11
CA ARG A 56 -24.23 -0.42 -10.18
C ARG A 56 -22.89 -1.14 -10.18
N ARG A 57 -22.21 -1.12 -11.33
CA ARG A 57 -20.79 -1.48 -11.43
C ARG A 57 -20.01 -0.51 -10.54
N HIS A 58 -19.79 -0.89 -9.29
CA HIS A 58 -18.83 -0.22 -8.43
C HIS A 58 -17.43 -0.64 -8.91
N PRO A 59 -16.48 0.30 -9.10
CA PRO A 59 -15.12 -0.07 -9.41
C PRO A 59 -14.63 -0.96 -8.27
N ALA A 60 -14.47 -2.24 -8.57
CA ALA A 60 -13.94 -3.20 -7.64
C ALA A 60 -12.47 -2.87 -7.44
N TYR A 61 -12.12 -2.20 -6.34
CA TYR A 61 -10.75 -2.18 -5.86
C TYR A 61 -10.70 -2.30 -4.32
N VAL A 62 -10.09 -3.44 -3.97
CA VAL A 62 -9.30 -3.85 -2.80
C VAL A 62 -9.97 -3.97 -1.43
N LYS A 63 -10.02 -5.23 -0.98
CA LYS A 63 -10.30 -5.71 0.37
C LYS A 63 -9.21 -5.23 1.35
N SER A 64 -9.33 -4.02 1.86
CA SER A 64 -9.05 -3.67 3.26
C SER A 64 -9.69 -2.32 3.49
N SER A 65 -10.57 -2.20 4.47
CA SER A 65 -11.40 -1.00 4.70
C SER A 65 -10.62 0.26 5.10
N GLU A 66 -9.30 0.20 5.10
CA GLU A 66 -8.41 1.25 5.57
C GLU A 66 -7.48 1.76 4.46
N ILE A 67 -7.47 1.16 3.28
CA ILE A 67 -6.58 1.55 2.18
C ILE A 67 -7.06 2.87 1.54
N ASN A 68 -6.19 3.88 1.61
CA ASN A 68 -6.34 5.25 1.08
C ASN A 68 -7.62 5.96 1.57
N GLN A 69 -7.74 6.07 2.90
CA GLN A 69 -8.91 6.61 3.58
C GLN A 69 -9.28 8.01 3.11
N ILE A 70 -8.29 8.87 2.84
CA ILE A 70 -8.54 10.23 2.36
C ILE A 70 -9.18 10.21 0.97
N PHE A 71 -8.66 9.41 0.03
CA PHE A 71 -9.27 9.26 -1.30
C PHE A 71 -10.68 8.66 -1.23
N ASN A 72 -10.88 7.67 -0.36
CA ASN A 72 -12.20 7.09 -0.13
C ASN A 72 -13.20 8.12 0.39
N TYR A 73 -12.78 8.98 1.32
CA TYR A 73 -13.60 10.04 1.88
C TYR A 73 -13.97 11.10 0.82
N ILE A 74 -12.99 11.55 0.03
CA ILE A 74 -13.21 12.47 -1.09
C ILE A 74 -14.19 11.83 -2.11
N GLY A 75 -13.98 10.55 -2.42
CA GLY A 75 -14.86 9.79 -3.30
C GLY A 75 -16.28 9.65 -2.77
N PHE A 76 -16.46 9.52 -1.45
CA PHE A 76 -17.77 9.54 -0.80
C PHE A 76 -18.46 10.89 -0.99
N ILE A 77 -17.79 12.01 -0.65
CA ILE A 77 -18.35 13.36 -0.81
C ILE A 77 -18.84 13.56 -2.25
N LYS A 78 -17.99 13.20 -3.23
CA LYS A 78 -18.27 13.32 -4.65
C LYS A 78 -19.46 12.46 -5.09
N ARG A 79 -19.44 11.15 -4.79
CA ARG A 79 -20.47 10.19 -5.28
C ARG A 79 -21.85 10.43 -4.69
N PHE A 80 -21.93 10.89 -3.44
CA PHE A 80 -23.20 11.14 -2.76
C PHE A 80 -23.64 12.61 -2.83
N ASN A 81 -22.89 13.47 -3.52
CA ASN A 81 -23.14 14.91 -3.63
C ASN A 81 -23.43 15.56 -2.26
N ASN A 82 -22.71 15.13 -1.22
CA ASN A 82 -23.01 15.50 0.15
C ASN A 82 -22.34 16.84 0.51
N ARG A 83 -23.04 17.93 0.19
CA ARG A 83 -22.55 19.31 0.36
C ARG A 83 -22.18 19.64 1.81
N GLU A 84 -22.79 18.99 2.81
CA GLU A 84 -22.44 19.22 4.21
C GLU A 84 -21.01 18.76 4.56
N TYR A 85 -20.51 17.76 3.83
CA TYR A 85 -19.17 17.23 4.02
C TYR A 85 -18.15 17.89 3.08
N ALA A 86 -18.60 18.61 2.04
CA ALA A 86 -17.71 19.35 1.14
C ALA A 86 -16.85 20.39 1.87
N LYS A 87 -17.33 20.92 3.01
CA LYS A 87 -16.55 21.83 3.88
C LYS A 87 -15.25 21.22 4.41
N TYR A 88 -15.11 19.90 4.40
CA TYR A 88 -13.90 19.19 4.85
C TYR A 88 -12.89 18.96 3.72
N LEU A 89 -13.24 19.22 2.45
CA LEU A 89 -12.33 19.04 1.31
C LEU A 89 -10.99 19.79 1.48
N PRO A 90 -10.96 21.06 1.93
CA PRO A 90 -9.69 21.76 2.14
C PRO A 90 -8.77 21.05 3.16
N LEU A 91 -9.34 20.54 4.25
CA LEU A 91 -8.59 19.79 5.27
C LEU A 91 -8.05 18.47 4.70
N LEU A 92 -8.86 17.74 3.94
CA LEU A 92 -8.45 16.50 3.29
C LEU A 92 -7.31 16.73 2.28
N PHE A 93 -7.40 17.80 1.47
CA PHE A 93 -6.33 18.15 0.53
C PHE A 93 -5.05 18.59 1.23
N GLN A 94 -5.15 19.31 2.35
CA GLN A 94 -4.00 19.68 3.16
C GLN A 94 -3.27 18.44 3.70
N GLU A 95 -4.00 17.44 4.19
CA GLU A 95 -3.38 16.18 4.65
C GLU A 95 -2.77 15.38 3.50
N LEU A 96 -3.39 15.34 2.32
CA LEU A 96 -2.75 14.74 1.13
C LEU A 96 -1.43 15.43 0.81
N LYS A 97 -1.38 16.77 0.89
CA LYS A 97 -0.16 17.53 0.65
C LYS A 97 0.92 17.20 1.69
N ARG A 98 0.55 17.16 2.98
CA ARG A 98 1.47 16.78 4.06
C ARG A 98 2.01 15.36 3.86
N PHE A 99 1.16 14.42 3.48
CA PHE A 99 1.56 13.05 3.16
C PHE A 99 2.57 13.01 2.00
N ILE A 100 2.32 13.74 0.91
CA ILE A 100 3.26 13.82 -0.22
C ILE A 100 4.63 14.34 0.23
N GLN A 101 4.68 15.38 1.07
CA GLN A 101 5.94 15.93 1.58
C GLN A 101 6.76 14.89 2.36
N VAL A 102 6.12 14.10 3.21
CA VAL A 102 6.82 13.04 3.97
C VAL A 102 7.28 11.91 3.06
N ILE A 103 6.44 11.48 2.11
CA ILE A 103 6.81 10.42 1.15
C ILE A 103 7.96 10.86 0.24
N GLU A 104 7.97 12.14 -0.17
CA GLU A 104 9.06 12.75 -0.94
C GLU A 104 10.41 12.56 -0.22
N GLU A 105 10.45 12.88 1.08
CA GLU A 105 11.66 12.71 1.89
C GLU A 105 12.10 11.24 1.98
N ILE A 106 11.17 10.31 2.19
CA ILE A 106 11.45 8.87 2.28
C ILE A 106 12.05 8.33 0.98
N ILE A 107 11.51 8.75 -0.17
CA ILE A 107 11.92 8.26 -1.49
C ILE A 107 13.25 8.88 -1.92
N TYR A 108 13.50 10.15 -1.61
CA TYR A 108 14.78 10.79 -1.92
C TYR A 108 15.91 10.43 -0.94
N ALA A 109 15.60 9.92 0.25
CA ALA A 109 16.56 9.36 1.20
C ALA A 109 16.82 7.84 0.99
N PRO A 110 16.69 7.34 -0.25
CA PRO A 110 16.26 5.97 -0.64
C PRO A 110 16.10 4.98 0.52
N SER A 111 15.11 5.23 1.38
CA SER A 111 14.95 4.45 2.62
C SER A 111 14.09 3.21 2.41
N ILE A 112 13.55 3.01 1.21
CA ILE A 112 12.61 1.94 0.85
C ILE A 112 12.90 1.36 -0.54
N SER A 113 12.49 0.10 -0.72
CA SER A 113 12.46 -0.63 -1.98
C SER A 113 11.08 -1.26 -2.20
N ILE A 114 10.72 -1.50 -3.47
CA ILE A 114 9.48 -2.18 -3.86
C ILE A 114 9.74 -3.27 -4.89
N SER A 115 8.90 -4.31 -4.94
CA SER A 115 8.98 -5.29 -6.03
C SER A 115 8.46 -4.70 -7.34
N GLU A 116 8.96 -5.21 -8.47
CA GLU A 116 8.49 -4.81 -9.81
C GLU A 116 6.99 -5.08 -9.99
N ASP A 117 6.44 -6.14 -9.38
CA ASP A 117 5.00 -6.41 -9.40
C ASP A 117 4.18 -5.26 -8.81
N ILE A 118 4.62 -4.72 -7.66
CA ILE A 118 3.97 -3.57 -7.02
C ILE A 118 4.16 -2.32 -7.88
N TYR A 119 5.36 -2.10 -8.42
CA TYR A 119 5.62 -0.98 -9.32
C TYR A 119 4.66 -1.01 -10.52
N VAL A 120 4.55 -2.14 -11.23
CA VAL A 120 3.70 -2.30 -12.41
C VAL A 120 2.22 -2.14 -12.08
N GLU A 121 1.76 -2.69 -10.95
CA GLU A 121 0.37 -2.51 -10.47
C GLU A 121 0.04 -1.02 -10.30
N LEU A 122 0.90 -0.29 -9.58
CA LEU A 122 0.70 1.13 -9.30
C LEU A 122 0.82 2.00 -10.55
N ASP A 123 1.83 1.76 -11.38
CA ASP A 123 2.07 2.45 -12.66
C ASP A 123 0.87 2.29 -13.61
N THR A 124 0.36 1.06 -13.74
CA THR A 124 -0.85 0.76 -14.51
C THR A 124 -2.09 1.48 -13.93
N GLY A 125 -2.23 1.48 -12.61
CA GLY A 125 -3.32 2.20 -11.92
C GLY A 125 -3.30 3.70 -12.21
N LEU A 126 -2.11 4.32 -12.19
CA LEU A 126 -1.92 5.73 -12.51
C LEU A 126 -2.23 6.04 -13.96
N GLN A 127 -1.73 5.22 -14.90
CA GLN A 127 -2.00 5.41 -16.32
C GLN A 127 -3.51 5.36 -16.61
N ASN A 128 -4.22 4.38 -16.06
CA ASN A 128 -5.67 4.28 -16.17
C ASN A 128 -6.39 5.53 -15.62
N PHE A 129 -5.90 6.10 -14.51
CA PHE A 129 -6.45 7.35 -13.98
C PHE A 129 -6.20 8.52 -14.93
N PHE A 130 -4.98 8.69 -15.46
CA PHE A 130 -4.66 9.80 -16.37
C PHE A 130 -5.43 9.70 -17.68
N ASP A 131 -5.56 8.51 -18.26
CA ASP A 131 -6.37 8.28 -19.45
C ASP A 131 -7.84 8.68 -19.21
N ALA A 132 -8.40 8.27 -18.07
CA ALA A 132 -9.76 8.66 -17.65
C ALA A 132 -9.87 10.18 -17.40
N TYR A 133 -8.85 10.79 -16.80
CA TYR A 133 -8.81 12.23 -16.55
C TYR A 133 -8.78 13.04 -17.85
N HIS A 134 -8.03 12.61 -18.86
CA HIS A 134 -7.87 13.33 -20.12
C HIS A 134 -9.01 13.10 -21.12
N SER A 135 -9.66 11.93 -21.06
CA SER A 135 -10.79 11.59 -21.91
C SER A 135 -12.14 12.11 -21.42
N ARG A 136 -12.24 12.60 -20.18
CA ARG A 136 -13.50 13.11 -19.61
C ARG A 136 -13.94 14.41 -20.27
N SER A 137 -15.24 14.58 -20.46
CA SER A 137 -15.82 15.90 -20.71
C SER A 137 -15.80 16.71 -19.42
N CYS A 138 -15.38 17.99 -19.51
CA CYS A 138 -15.38 18.91 -18.38
C CYS A 138 -16.77 19.00 -17.75
N ASP A 139 -16.85 18.81 -16.43
CA ASP A 139 -18.09 18.96 -15.68
C ASP A 139 -18.40 20.46 -15.50
N LYS A 140 -19.69 20.82 -15.52
CA LYS A 140 -20.12 22.22 -15.31
C LYS A 140 -20.07 22.62 -13.85
N ASP A 141 -20.00 21.66 -12.93
CA ASP A 141 -19.95 21.89 -11.49
C ASP A 141 -18.51 22.19 -11.01
N SER A 142 -18.25 23.45 -10.65
CA SER A 142 -16.91 23.96 -10.32
C SER A 142 -16.20 23.22 -9.19
N TRP A 143 -16.93 22.72 -8.19
CA TRP A 143 -16.35 22.01 -7.04
C TRP A 143 -15.95 20.56 -7.37
N VAL A 144 -16.63 19.91 -8.33
CA VAL A 144 -16.25 18.58 -8.82
C VAL A 144 -14.96 18.66 -9.61
N GLU A 145 -14.81 19.71 -10.42
CA GLU A 145 -13.58 20.02 -11.13
C GLU A 145 -12.41 20.30 -10.18
N GLU A 146 -12.66 21.00 -9.06
CA GLU A 146 -11.65 21.20 -8.02
C GLU A 146 -11.17 19.88 -7.40
N ILE A 147 -12.07 18.93 -7.12
CA ILE A 147 -11.71 17.60 -6.64
C ILE A 147 -10.80 16.89 -7.64
N TRP A 148 -11.23 16.83 -8.91
CA TRP A 148 -10.45 16.18 -9.95
C TRP A 148 -9.06 16.80 -10.11
N LYS A 149 -8.97 18.13 -10.08
CA LYS A 149 -7.70 18.85 -10.16
C LYS A 149 -6.77 18.47 -9.01
N ASN A 150 -7.26 18.46 -7.77
CA ASN A 150 -6.44 18.07 -6.61
C ASN A 150 -6.04 16.59 -6.64
N GLN A 151 -6.94 15.69 -7.05
CA GLN A 151 -6.62 14.27 -7.23
C GLN A 151 -5.54 14.06 -8.29
N LYS A 152 -5.63 14.77 -9.43
CA LYS A 152 -4.60 14.75 -10.47
C LYS A 152 -3.26 15.22 -9.92
N LEU A 153 -3.21 16.38 -9.28
CA LEU A 153 -1.96 16.93 -8.72
C LEU A 153 -1.30 15.95 -7.75
N PHE A 154 -2.08 15.31 -6.88
CA PHE A 154 -1.58 14.27 -5.98
C PHE A 154 -1.00 13.08 -6.75
N LEU A 155 -1.75 12.53 -7.71
CA LEU A 155 -1.32 11.34 -8.45
C LEU A 155 -0.13 11.61 -9.39
N GLU A 156 0.04 12.84 -9.88
CA GLU A 156 1.26 13.26 -10.59
C GLU A 156 2.51 13.20 -9.70
N GLN A 157 2.38 13.53 -8.41
CA GLN A 157 3.48 13.39 -7.45
C GLN A 157 3.79 11.91 -7.20
N ILE A 158 2.76 11.08 -7.03
CA ILE A 158 2.93 9.64 -6.85
C ILE A 158 3.60 9.00 -8.09
N ASP A 159 3.19 9.39 -9.30
CA ASP A 159 3.82 8.95 -10.55
C ASP A 159 5.31 9.32 -10.61
N MET A 160 5.65 10.57 -10.26
CA MET A 160 7.04 11.02 -10.16
C MET A 160 7.84 10.18 -9.16
N PHE A 161 7.28 9.91 -7.99
CA PHE A 161 7.88 9.11 -6.94
C PHE A 161 8.17 7.67 -7.37
N LEU A 162 7.24 7.00 -8.05
CA LEU A 162 7.47 5.66 -8.59
C LEU A 162 8.58 5.66 -9.63
N LYS A 163 8.60 6.65 -10.53
CA LYS A 163 9.67 6.81 -11.51
C LYS A 163 11.02 7.04 -10.85
N THR A 164 11.07 7.83 -9.77
CA THR A 164 12.29 8.04 -8.97
C THR A 164 12.77 6.73 -8.35
N LEU A 165 11.90 5.94 -7.72
CA LEU A 165 12.29 4.63 -7.16
C LEU A 165 12.92 3.73 -8.24
N ARG A 166 12.32 3.68 -9.43
CA ARG A 166 12.84 2.89 -10.55
C ARG A 166 14.20 3.38 -11.03
N ILE A 167 14.36 4.68 -11.25
CA ILE A 167 15.62 5.29 -11.71
C ILE A 167 16.75 5.07 -10.69
N ASN A 168 16.41 5.09 -9.40
CA ASN A 168 17.37 4.87 -8.31
C ASN A 168 17.66 3.38 -8.02
N GLY A 169 17.12 2.46 -8.83
CA GLY A 169 17.32 1.02 -8.65
C GLY A 169 16.67 0.44 -7.40
N GLN A 170 15.65 1.10 -6.85
CA GLN A 170 14.88 0.65 -5.67
C GLN A 170 13.67 -0.22 -6.06
N VAL A 171 13.50 -0.50 -7.34
CA VAL A 171 12.54 -1.47 -7.86
C VAL A 171 13.29 -2.74 -8.24
N PHE A 172 12.86 -3.90 -7.74
CA PHE A 172 13.55 -5.16 -7.97
C PHE A 172 12.62 -6.28 -8.46
N ASP A 173 13.15 -7.14 -9.33
CA ASP A 173 12.51 -8.36 -9.80
C ASP A 173 13.53 -9.51 -9.75
N LEU A 174 13.18 -10.56 -9.03
CA LEU A 174 14.01 -11.75 -8.82
C LEU A 174 13.25 -13.03 -9.18
N LYS A 175 12.22 -12.93 -10.02
CA LYS A 175 11.46 -14.10 -10.51
C LYS A 175 12.31 -15.14 -11.25
N SER A 176 13.44 -14.72 -11.81
CA SER A 176 14.40 -15.62 -12.48
C SER A 176 15.33 -16.35 -11.51
N ASP A 177 15.32 -16.00 -10.23
CA ASP A 177 16.16 -16.63 -9.21
C ASP A 177 15.61 -18.03 -8.85
N PRO A 178 16.46 -19.08 -8.77
CA PRO A 178 16.00 -20.42 -8.43
C PRO A 178 15.30 -20.53 -7.06
N LEU A 179 15.71 -19.73 -6.07
CA LEU A 179 15.06 -19.71 -4.77
C LEU A 179 13.65 -19.12 -4.88
N HIS A 180 13.43 -18.16 -5.78
CA HIS A 180 12.09 -17.61 -6.02
C HIS A 180 11.14 -18.71 -6.47
N GLU A 181 11.54 -19.48 -7.49
CA GLU A 181 10.75 -20.60 -8.03
C GLU A 181 10.48 -21.65 -6.95
N ALA A 182 11.49 -22.04 -6.17
CA ALA A 182 11.35 -23.01 -5.09
C ALA A 182 10.35 -22.55 -4.00
N ILE A 183 10.37 -21.26 -3.63
CA ILE A 183 9.42 -20.70 -2.67
C ILE A 183 8.01 -20.68 -3.25
N VAL A 184 7.85 -20.29 -4.52
CA VAL A 184 6.55 -20.27 -5.20
C VAL A 184 5.96 -21.68 -5.25
N GLU A 185 6.75 -22.68 -5.65
CA GLU A 185 6.32 -24.08 -5.71
C GLU A 185 5.92 -24.61 -4.32
N PHE A 186 6.74 -24.36 -3.30
CA PHE A 186 6.42 -24.71 -1.92
C PHE A 186 5.08 -24.11 -1.50
N CYS A 187 4.86 -22.82 -1.76
CA CYS A 187 3.64 -22.13 -1.35
C CYS A 187 2.41 -22.65 -2.09
N LYS A 188 2.50 -22.88 -3.41
CA LYS A 188 1.41 -23.45 -4.22
C LYS A 188 1.02 -24.85 -3.71
N ASN A 189 2.00 -25.67 -3.34
CA ASN A 189 1.77 -26.99 -2.77
C ASN A 189 1.22 -26.94 -1.34
N TYR A 190 1.71 -26.04 -0.49
CA TYR A 190 1.30 -25.95 0.91
C TYR A 190 -0.09 -25.31 1.08
N PHE A 191 -0.44 -24.32 0.26
CA PHE A 191 -1.70 -23.56 0.34
C PHE A 191 -2.73 -23.98 -0.73
N HIS A 192 -2.83 -25.27 -1.04
CA HIS A 192 -3.74 -25.78 -2.09
C HIS A 192 -5.23 -25.81 -1.71
N ASP A 193 -5.59 -25.75 -0.41
CA ASP A 193 -6.98 -25.84 0.04
C ASP A 193 -7.71 -24.49 -0.07
N ILE A 194 -8.44 -24.31 -1.17
CA ILE A 194 -9.23 -23.10 -1.48
C ILE A 194 -10.21 -22.74 -0.36
N ARG A 195 -10.70 -23.72 0.42
CA ARG A 195 -11.66 -23.46 1.52
C ARG A 195 -11.03 -22.71 2.69
N LYS A 196 -9.70 -22.61 2.73
CA LYS A 196 -8.93 -21.96 3.81
C LYS A 196 -8.39 -20.58 3.42
N ASP A 197 -9.01 -19.93 2.43
CA ASP A 197 -8.63 -18.59 1.97
C ASP A 197 -7.11 -18.52 1.72
N PRO A 198 -6.58 -19.28 0.75
CA PRO A 198 -5.14 -19.36 0.53
C PRO A 198 -4.58 -18.01 0.05
N PRO A 199 -3.29 -17.73 0.31
CA PRO A 199 -2.60 -16.58 -0.27
C PRO A 199 -2.72 -16.57 -1.80
N GLY A 200 -2.89 -15.37 -2.37
CA GLY A 200 -2.94 -15.19 -3.82
C GLY A 200 -1.57 -15.31 -4.47
N GLU A 201 -1.53 -15.37 -5.80
CA GLU A 201 -0.28 -15.42 -6.55
C GLU A 201 0.59 -14.17 -6.33
N THR A 202 -0.03 -12.99 -6.22
CA THR A 202 0.67 -11.74 -5.89
C THR A 202 1.36 -11.82 -4.52
N ASP A 203 0.66 -12.31 -3.49
CA ASP A 203 1.20 -12.45 -2.13
C ASP A 203 2.42 -13.39 -2.12
N ILE A 204 2.30 -14.52 -2.81
CA ILE A 204 3.36 -15.54 -2.92
C ILE A 204 4.57 -14.95 -3.65
N ASN A 205 4.36 -14.33 -4.81
CA ASN A 205 5.44 -13.74 -5.60
C ASN A 205 6.14 -12.60 -4.85
N PHE A 206 5.40 -11.79 -4.10
CA PHE A 206 5.98 -10.74 -3.27
C PHE A 206 6.91 -11.30 -2.20
N VAL A 207 6.47 -12.32 -1.44
CA VAL A 207 7.32 -12.95 -0.42
C VAL A 207 8.53 -13.64 -1.05
N ALA A 208 8.33 -14.37 -2.16
CA ALA A 208 9.42 -15.03 -2.87
C ALA A 208 10.48 -14.02 -3.33
N ASN A 209 10.08 -12.91 -3.96
CA ASN A 209 10.97 -11.82 -4.34
C ASN A 209 11.75 -11.26 -3.15
N CYS A 210 11.09 -11.03 -2.01
CA CYS A 210 11.76 -10.54 -0.80
C CYS A 210 12.80 -11.52 -0.25
N CYS A 211 12.48 -12.82 -0.22
CA CYS A 211 13.39 -13.88 0.21
C CYS A 211 14.59 -14.02 -0.74
N SER A 212 14.36 -14.04 -2.05
CA SER A 212 15.44 -14.08 -3.04
C SER A 212 16.33 -12.85 -2.95
N LYS A 213 15.76 -11.67 -2.67
CA LYS A 213 16.54 -10.45 -2.47
C LYS A 213 17.41 -10.54 -1.23
N ALA A 214 16.87 -11.07 -0.13
CA ALA A 214 17.66 -11.33 1.07
C ALA A 214 18.82 -12.30 0.80
N ALA A 215 18.58 -13.35 0.00
CA ALA A 215 19.60 -14.32 -0.38
C ALA A 215 20.72 -13.69 -1.21
N ILE A 216 20.37 -12.99 -2.30
CA ILE A 216 21.33 -12.34 -3.21
C ILE A 216 22.16 -11.30 -2.47
N ASP A 217 21.52 -10.47 -1.65
CA ASP A 217 22.21 -9.43 -0.89
C ASP A 217 22.95 -10.00 0.33
N ASN A 218 22.72 -11.29 0.66
CA ASN A 218 23.16 -11.97 1.87
C ASN A 218 22.96 -11.14 3.15
N LYS A 219 21.82 -10.45 3.22
CA LYS A 219 21.44 -9.56 4.33
C LYS A 219 19.97 -9.73 4.72
N PRO A 220 19.64 -9.61 6.03
CA PRO A 220 18.25 -9.56 6.46
C PRO A 220 17.48 -8.39 5.85
N LYS A 221 16.15 -8.53 5.76
CA LYS A 221 15.23 -7.53 5.18
C LYS A 221 14.04 -7.30 6.10
N THR A 222 13.43 -6.13 6.03
CA THR A 222 12.17 -5.82 6.72
C THR A 222 11.07 -5.58 5.70
N ILE A 223 10.05 -6.44 5.70
CA ILE A 223 8.82 -6.26 4.94
C ILE A 223 7.85 -5.43 5.77
N TRP A 224 7.25 -4.42 5.15
CA TRP A 224 6.17 -3.64 5.72
C TRP A 224 4.86 -4.05 5.05
N SER A 225 4.05 -4.83 5.76
CA SER A 225 2.73 -5.23 5.27
C SER A 225 1.81 -5.67 6.40
N GLY A 226 0.57 -5.20 6.37
CA GLY A 226 -0.49 -5.64 7.26
C GLY A 226 -1.28 -6.85 6.78
N ASP A 227 -0.88 -7.45 5.66
CA ASP A 227 -1.61 -8.57 5.11
C ASP A 227 -1.33 -9.88 5.88
N LYS A 228 -2.41 -10.49 6.36
CA LYS A 228 -2.40 -11.78 7.05
C LYS A 228 -1.82 -12.91 6.17
N HIS A 229 -1.94 -12.82 4.84
CA HIS A 229 -1.39 -13.81 3.90
C HIS A 229 0.12 -13.79 3.90
N ILE A 230 0.74 -12.61 3.89
CA ILE A 230 2.20 -12.44 4.00
C ILE A 230 2.71 -13.07 5.29
N THR A 231 2.05 -12.77 6.42
CA THR A 231 2.37 -13.40 7.71
C THR A 231 2.26 -14.92 7.65
N ARG A 232 1.21 -15.46 7.02
CA ARG A 232 1.00 -16.92 6.89
C ARG A 232 2.07 -17.58 6.04
N ILE A 233 2.46 -16.96 4.92
CA ILE A 233 3.52 -17.49 4.05
C ILE A 233 4.84 -17.53 4.81
N LEU A 234 5.26 -16.44 5.44
CA LEU A 234 6.50 -16.41 6.23
C LEU A 234 6.48 -17.46 7.35
N LYS A 235 5.39 -17.58 8.10
CA LYS A 235 5.26 -18.65 9.11
C LYS A 235 5.38 -20.05 8.51
N ALA A 236 4.82 -20.28 7.33
CA ALA A 236 4.92 -21.58 6.66
C ALA A 236 6.35 -21.87 6.21
N LEU A 237 7.04 -20.90 5.62
CA LEU A 237 8.44 -21.05 5.22
C LEU A 237 9.33 -21.39 6.41
N TYR A 238 9.26 -20.61 7.49
CA TYR A 238 10.12 -20.80 8.66
C TYR A 238 9.82 -22.04 9.51
N ARG A 239 8.61 -22.59 9.43
CA ARG A 239 8.22 -23.77 10.23
C ARG A 239 8.16 -25.07 9.46
N HIS A 240 7.93 -25.00 8.15
CA HIS A 240 7.59 -26.17 7.34
C HIS A 240 8.43 -26.30 6.08
N SER A 241 9.30 -25.34 5.78
CA SER A 241 10.23 -25.40 4.65
C SER A 241 11.68 -25.53 5.12
N ASN A 242 12.49 -26.22 4.32
CA ASN A 242 13.95 -26.23 4.47
C ASN A 242 14.64 -25.03 3.77
N LEU A 243 13.89 -24.26 2.98
CA LEU A 243 14.39 -23.14 2.18
C LEU A 243 14.92 -21.97 3.03
N THR A 244 14.56 -21.88 4.31
CA THR A 244 15.05 -20.83 5.22
C THR A 244 16.55 -20.88 5.50
N LYS A 245 17.24 -21.93 5.07
CA LYS A 245 18.70 -22.01 5.06
C LYS A 245 19.34 -21.28 3.88
N GLU A 246 18.54 -20.96 2.86
CA GLU A 246 19.01 -20.37 1.59
C GLU A 246 18.89 -18.84 1.57
N PHE A 247 18.25 -18.24 2.58
CA PHE A 247 18.14 -16.80 2.73
C PHE A 247 18.27 -16.35 4.20
N PRO A 248 18.82 -15.15 4.45
CA PRO A 248 18.84 -14.52 5.78
C PRO A 248 17.45 -14.19 6.34
N GLN A 249 17.39 -13.72 7.59
CA GLN A 249 16.12 -13.42 8.26
C GLN A 249 15.27 -12.37 7.51
N ILE A 250 13.98 -12.67 7.35
CA ILE A 250 12.95 -11.72 6.94
C ILE A 250 12.15 -11.30 8.17
N TYR A 251 12.09 -9.99 8.41
CA TYR A 251 11.24 -9.37 9.42
C TYR A 251 9.96 -8.87 8.77
N LEU A 252 8.82 -8.95 9.47
CA LEU A 252 7.55 -8.41 9.02
C LEU A 252 7.01 -7.42 10.06
N ARG A 253 6.63 -6.22 9.62
CA ARG A 253 5.95 -5.20 10.44
C ARG A 253 4.53 -4.92 9.96
N SER A 254 3.61 -4.69 10.90
CA SER A 254 2.16 -4.82 10.71
C SER A 254 1.43 -3.74 9.90
N ASN A 255 1.99 -2.56 9.65
CA ASN A 255 1.57 -1.56 8.64
C ASN A 255 2.21 -0.19 8.96
N TYR A 256 1.70 0.87 8.31
CA TYR A 256 2.19 2.25 8.32
C TYR A 256 1.43 3.18 9.30
N LEU A 257 0.49 2.66 10.12
CA LEU A 257 -0.24 3.43 11.13
C LEU A 257 0.50 3.43 12.49
N PRO A 258 0.46 4.55 13.25
CA PRO A 258 1.31 4.81 14.43
C PRO A 258 1.08 3.91 15.66
N LEU A 259 0.18 2.94 15.60
CA LEU A 259 -0.01 1.93 16.67
C LEU A 259 0.33 0.50 16.22
N TYR A 260 0.86 0.33 15.01
CA TYR A 260 1.00 -0.96 14.34
C TYR A 260 2.32 -1.08 13.56
N PHE A 261 3.40 -0.44 14.03
CA PHE A 261 4.77 -0.77 13.58
C PHE A 261 5.34 -2.03 14.25
N THR A 262 4.48 -2.78 14.94
CA THR A 262 4.78 -4.04 15.61
C THR A 262 5.43 -5.01 14.66
N GLN A 263 6.56 -5.56 15.06
CA GLN A 263 7.13 -6.72 14.40
C GLN A 263 6.20 -7.91 14.64
N ILE A 264 5.55 -8.39 13.59
CA ILE A 264 4.69 -9.60 13.62
C ILE A 264 5.54 -10.87 13.53
N PHE A 265 6.71 -10.77 12.91
CA PHE A 265 7.52 -11.91 12.57
C PHE A 265 9.00 -11.53 12.38
N PRO A 266 9.96 -12.37 12.82
CA PRO A 266 9.80 -13.42 13.83
C PRO A 266 9.48 -12.79 15.20
N ASN A 267 8.73 -13.51 16.05
CA ASN A 267 8.44 -13.11 17.42
C ASN A 267 9.54 -13.57 18.37
#